data_AF-A0A3N5AKG8-F1
#
_entry.id   AF-A0A3N5AKG8-F1
#
_cell.length_a   1.000
_cell.length_b   1.000
_cell.length_c   1.000
_cell.angle_alpha   90.00
_cell.angle_beta   90.00
_cell.angle_gamma   90.00
#
_symmetry.space_group_name_H-M   'P 1'
#
loop_
_entity.id
_entity.type
_entity.pdbx_description
1 polymer ?
#
loop_
_entity_poly.entity_id
_entity_poly.type
_entity_poly.pdbx_seq_one_letter_code
_entity_poly.pdbx_strand_id
1 'polypeptide(L)'
;MSTSLPDAIKAAAGMVDQHRGVVCLALATDREELRLAAQRFRSKAIHNLANERDDESGLAGHVGTALTNRVNTPAFWVEHHWQTILAAVVRREAADLAHRRSILKWLGGYEGPTDAPVFKVQSWQYKSAGQRAEALAQVKAALTAVRDASRTAAA
;
A
#
# COMPACT_ATOMS: atom_id res chain seq x y z
N MET A 1 24.67 2.21 12.27
CA MET A 1 24.45 3.51 11.61
C MET A 1 22.98 3.84 11.73
N SER A 2 22.60 4.94 12.37
CA SER A 2 21.22 5.41 12.40
C SER A 2 20.85 5.98 11.02
N THR A 3 19.83 5.42 10.38
CA THR A 3 19.29 5.96 9.12
C THR A 3 18.79 7.38 9.36
N SER A 4 19.17 8.34 8.51
CA SER A 4 18.65 9.70 8.63
C SER A 4 17.14 9.74 8.35
N LEU A 5 16.41 10.69 8.94
CA LEU A 5 14.96 10.83 8.70
C LEU A 5 14.62 11.03 7.21
N PRO A 6 15.34 11.88 6.44
CA PRO A 6 15.12 11.99 5.00
C PRO A 6 15.33 10.68 4.23
N ASP A 7 16.36 9.91 4.58
CA ASP A 7 16.64 8.62 3.91
C ASP A 7 15.55 7.58 4.24
N ALA A 8 15.09 7.55 5.49
CA ALA A 8 13.99 6.69 5.90
C ALA A 8 12.69 7.02 5.16
N ILE A 9 12.35 8.31 5.02
CA ILE A 9 11.18 8.77 4.26
C ILE A 9 11.30 8.35 2.79
N LYS A 10 12.47 8.55 2.17
CA LYS A 10 12.71 8.16 0.78
C LYS A 10 12.56 6.66 0.57
N ALA A 11 13.13 5.85 1.46
CA ALA A 11 13.03 4.39 1.41
C ALA A 11 11.57 3.91 1.59
N ALA A 12 10.85 4.46 2.56
CA ALA A 12 9.44 4.13 2.79
C ALA A 12 8.54 4.59 1.63
N ALA A 13 8.81 5.74 1.03
CA ALA A 13 8.10 6.21 -0.16
C ALA A 13 8.29 5.25 -1.34
N GLY A 14 9.51 4.75 -1.56
CA GLY A 14 9.80 3.73 -2.57
C GLY A 14 9.06 2.43 -2.33
N MET A 15 9.00 1.95 -1.08
CA MET A 15 8.26 0.73 -0.72
C MET A 15 6.74 0.90 -0.85
N VAL A 16 6.20 2.05 -0.42
CA VAL A 16 4.77 2.39 -0.59
C VAL A 16 4.41 2.44 -2.08
N ASP A 17 5.32 2.94 -2.92
CA ASP A 17 5.09 3.02 -4.35
C ASP A 17 5.11 1.64 -5.02
N GLN A 18 6.12 0.83 -4.72
CA GLN A 18 6.25 -0.53 -5.22
C GLN A 18 5.02 -1.39 -4.90
N HIS A 19 4.48 -1.24 -3.69
CA HIS A 19 3.32 -2.02 -3.21
C HIS A 19 2.02 -1.20 -3.18
N ARG A 20 1.94 -0.14 -3.99
CA ARG A 20 0.85 0.83 -4.04
C ARG A 20 -0.55 0.20 -4.01
N GLY A 21 -0.77 -0.84 -4.80
CA GLY A 21 -2.07 -1.53 -4.87
C GLY A 21 -2.52 -2.11 -3.52
N VAL A 22 -1.60 -2.72 -2.77
CA VAL A 22 -1.91 -3.35 -1.48
C VAL A 22 -2.05 -2.30 -0.37
N VAL A 23 -1.26 -1.22 -0.43
CA VAL A 23 -1.40 -0.08 0.49
C VAL A 23 -2.74 0.63 0.30
N CYS A 24 -3.18 0.86 -0.94
CA CYS A 24 -4.50 1.43 -1.22
C CYS A 24 -5.64 0.56 -0.68
N LEU A 25 -5.52 -0.77 -0.78
CA LEU A 25 -6.50 -1.69 -0.19
C LEU A 25 -6.54 -1.60 1.33
N ALA A 26 -5.38 -1.44 1.98
CA ALA A 26 -5.30 -1.25 3.43
C ALA A 26 -6.00 0.05 3.87
N LEU A 27 -5.72 1.15 3.17
CA LEU A 27 -6.29 2.47 3.45
C LEU A 27 -7.81 2.53 3.21
N ALA A 28 -8.30 1.87 2.17
CA ALA A 28 -9.73 1.83 1.84
C ALA A 28 -10.59 1.12 2.89
N THR A 29 -10.00 0.23 3.70
CA THR A 29 -10.70 -0.49 4.77
C THR A 29 -10.68 0.21 6.12
N ASP A 30 -10.07 1.40 6.24
CA ASP A 30 -9.79 2.02 7.53
C ASP A 30 -10.75 3.16 7.91
N ARG A 31 -11.04 4.10 6.99
CA ARG A 31 -12.05 5.19 7.12
C ARG A 31 -12.54 5.68 5.74
N GLU A 32 -13.77 6.20 5.67
CA GLU A 32 -14.40 6.74 4.44
C GLU A 32 -13.55 7.84 3.76
N GLU A 33 -12.87 8.67 4.54
CA GLU A 33 -11.95 9.72 4.07
C GLU A 33 -10.70 9.14 3.38
N LEU A 34 -10.19 8.00 3.87
CA LEU A 34 -9.06 7.28 3.29
C LEU A 34 -9.47 6.44 2.08
N ARG A 35 -10.74 5.99 2.02
CA ARG A 35 -11.37 5.38 0.83
C ARG A 35 -11.39 6.37 -0.34
N LEU A 36 -11.80 7.62 -0.12
CA LEU A 36 -11.76 8.68 -1.13
C LEU A 36 -10.33 9.02 -1.56
N ALA A 37 -9.38 9.05 -0.62
CA ALA A 37 -7.97 9.30 -0.93
C ALA A 37 -7.33 8.15 -1.73
N ALA A 38 -7.61 6.89 -1.38
CA ALA A 38 -7.16 5.70 -2.11
C ALA A 38 -7.81 5.58 -3.50
N GLN A 39 -9.08 5.97 -3.64
CA GLN A 39 -9.79 6.02 -4.92
C GLN A 39 -9.17 7.06 -5.86
N ARG A 40 -8.81 8.25 -5.34
CA ARG A 40 -8.04 9.27 -6.08
C ARG A 40 -6.64 8.78 -6.48
N PHE A 41 -5.96 8.05 -5.58
CA PHE A 41 -4.64 7.45 -5.86
C PHE A 41 -4.67 6.38 -6.96
N ARG A 42 -5.73 5.58 -7.00
CA ARG A 42 -5.97 4.57 -8.05
C ARG A 42 -6.31 5.20 -9.40
N SER A 43 -7.13 6.26 -9.41
CA SER A 43 -7.47 7.01 -10.63
C SER A 43 -6.25 7.71 -11.26
N LYS A 44 -5.25 8.11 -10.47
CA LYS A 44 -3.99 8.71 -10.94
C LYS A 44 -3.14 7.78 -11.82
N ALA A 45 -3.16 6.47 -11.57
CA ALA A 45 -2.42 5.51 -12.41
C ALA A 45 -3.03 5.38 -13.82
N ILE A 46 -4.36 5.50 -13.93
CA ILE A 46 -5.09 5.48 -15.21
C ILE A 46 -4.94 6.82 -15.92
N HIS A 47 -4.95 7.94 -15.18
CA HIS A 47 -4.81 9.28 -15.76
C HIS A 47 -3.38 9.62 -16.17
N ASN A 48 -2.35 9.15 -15.47
CA ASN A 48 -0.95 9.31 -15.90
C ASN A 48 -0.67 8.50 -17.17
N LEU A 49 -1.17 7.27 -17.29
CA LEU A 49 -1.10 6.47 -18.52
C LEU A 49 -1.86 7.10 -19.69
N ALA A 50 -2.92 7.86 -19.41
CA ALA A 50 -3.66 8.63 -20.41
C ALA A 50 -2.95 9.94 -20.79
N ASN A 51 -2.34 10.64 -19.83
CA ASN A 51 -1.67 11.93 -20.06
C ASN A 51 -0.27 11.79 -20.67
N GLU A 52 0.45 10.69 -20.40
CA GLU A 52 1.69 10.34 -21.13
C GLU A 52 1.43 10.14 -22.65
N ARG A 53 0.16 10.06 -23.05
CA ARG A 53 -0.29 9.95 -24.44
C ARG A 53 -0.71 11.29 -25.07
N ASP A 54 -0.85 12.36 -24.28
CA ASP A 54 -1.41 13.68 -24.66
C ASP A 54 -0.41 14.85 -24.48
N ASP A 55 0.88 14.56 -24.28
CA ASP A 55 1.97 15.51 -23.94
C ASP A 55 2.39 16.49 -25.09
N GLU A 56 1.44 17.03 -25.86
CA GLU A 56 1.70 18.05 -26.90
C GLU A 56 1.16 19.46 -26.59
N SER A 57 0.54 19.75 -25.44
CA SER A 57 0.01 21.12 -25.21
C SER A 57 -0.08 21.61 -23.76
N GLY A 58 0.81 22.55 -23.38
CA GLY A 58 0.45 23.62 -22.42
C GLY A 58 1.22 23.71 -21.09
N LEU A 59 2.34 24.43 -21.09
CA LEU A 59 3.24 24.67 -19.94
C LEU A 59 2.59 25.21 -18.65
N ALA A 60 1.53 26.03 -18.74
CA ALA A 60 0.89 26.64 -17.56
C ALA A 60 -0.01 25.66 -16.79
N GLY A 61 -0.65 24.71 -17.49
CA GLY A 61 -1.40 23.61 -16.87
C GLY A 61 -0.48 22.62 -16.16
N HIS A 62 0.72 22.38 -16.70
CA HIS A 62 1.68 21.45 -16.12
C HIS A 62 2.22 21.91 -14.76
N VAL A 63 2.40 23.21 -14.50
CA VAL A 63 2.91 23.68 -13.20
C VAL A 63 1.84 23.57 -12.10
N GLY A 64 0.60 23.97 -12.40
CA GLY A 64 -0.54 23.79 -11.49
C GLY A 64 -0.76 22.31 -11.19
N THR A 65 -0.84 21.48 -12.23
CA THR A 65 -0.97 20.02 -12.11
C THR A 65 0.25 19.40 -11.42
N ALA A 66 1.47 19.88 -11.64
CA ALA A 66 2.68 19.42 -10.95
C ALA A 66 2.66 19.74 -9.45
N LEU A 67 2.13 20.90 -9.05
CA LEU A 67 1.96 21.27 -7.64
C LEU A 67 0.88 20.43 -6.95
N THR A 68 -0.29 20.25 -7.57
CA THR A 68 -1.31 19.29 -7.09
C THR A 68 -0.81 17.84 -7.12
N ASN A 69 0.08 17.51 -8.06
CA ASN A 69 0.72 16.20 -8.15
C ASN A 69 1.78 15.99 -7.07
N ARG A 70 2.50 17.05 -6.64
CA ARG A 70 3.54 17.04 -5.60
C ARG A 70 2.97 16.61 -4.25
N VAL A 71 1.81 17.17 -3.89
CA VAL A 71 1.00 16.81 -2.70
C VAL A 71 0.49 15.36 -2.76
N ASN A 72 0.46 14.74 -3.94
CA ASN A 72 -0.01 13.37 -4.14
C ASN A 72 1.12 12.41 -4.55
N THR A 73 2.37 12.70 -4.15
CA THR A 73 3.50 11.79 -4.32
C THR A 73 3.63 10.84 -3.12
N PRO A 74 4.13 9.60 -3.32
CA PRO A 74 4.46 8.70 -2.21
C PRO A 74 5.39 9.36 -1.17
N ALA A 75 6.34 10.19 -1.61
CA ALA A 75 7.24 10.92 -0.74
C ALA A 75 6.49 11.90 0.18
N PHE A 76 5.63 12.76 -0.38
CA PHE A 76 4.79 13.68 0.40
C PHE A 76 3.87 12.94 1.37
N TRP A 77 3.24 11.85 0.91
CA TRP A 77 2.35 11.05 1.75
C TRP A 77 3.08 10.39 2.91
N VAL A 78 4.27 9.84 2.69
CA VAL A 78 5.07 9.28 3.78
C VAL A 78 5.54 10.39 4.72
N GLU A 79 6.06 11.50 4.20
CA GLU A 79 6.51 12.63 5.00
C GLU A 79 5.42 13.15 5.97
N HIS A 80 4.19 13.32 5.48
CA HIS A 80 3.10 13.93 6.25
C HIS A 80 2.12 12.94 6.90
N HIS A 81 2.04 11.70 6.42
CA HIS A 81 0.99 10.75 6.83
C HIS A 81 1.52 9.34 7.16
N TRP A 82 2.83 9.14 7.34
CA TRP A 82 3.39 7.80 7.61
C TRP A 82 2.73 7.08 8.79
N GLN A 83 2.30 7.78 9.84
CA GLN A 83 1.62 7.18 11.00
C GLN A 83 0.29 6.52 10.62
N THR A 84 -0.52 7.24 9.83
CA THR A 84 -1.81 6.75 9.33
C THR A 84 -1.61 5.57 8.40
N ILE A 85 -0.64 5.68 7.48
CA ILE A 85 -0.31 4.59 6.54
C ILE A 85 0.16 3.36 7.33
N LEU A 86 1.04 3.53 8.32
CA LEU A 86 1.55 2.45 9.15
C LEU A 86 0.42 1.75 9.91
N ALA A 87 -0.50 2.51 10.51
CA ALA A 87 -1.63 1.95 11.24
C ALA A 87 -2.55 1.12 10.34
N ALA A 88 -2.85 1.61 9.13
CA ALA A 88 -3.66 0.88 8.14
C ALA A 88 -2.96 -0.41 7.68
N VAL A 89 -1.66 -0.31 7.37
CA VAL A 89 -0.84 -1.45 6.94
C VAL A 89 -0.80 -2.55 8.00
N VAL A 90 -0.56 -2.19 9.27
CA VAL A 90 -0.52 -3.14 10.39
C VAL A 90 -1.84 -3.88 10.56
N ARG A 91 -2.97 -3.15 10.53
CA ARG A 91 -4.30 -3.78 10.65
C ARG A 91 -4.59 -4.71 9.49
N ARG A 92 -4.29 -4.27 8.26
CA ARG A 92 -4.56 -5.07 7.07
C ARG A 92 -3.70 -6.31 6.99
N GLU A 93 -2.42 -6.22 7.35
CA GLU A 93 -1.52 -7.37 7.41
C GLU A 93 -2.04 -8.41 8.40
N ALA A 94 -2.46 -7.97 9.60
CA ALA A 94 -3.05 -8.86 10.60
C ALA A 94 -4.31 -9.55 10.08
N ALA A 95 -5.18 -8.83 9.37
CA ALA A 95 -6.38 -9.37 8.76
C ALA A 95 -6.07 -10.41 7.65
N ASP A 96 -5.12 -10.12 6.76
CA ASP A 96 -4.70 -11.05 5.70
C ASP A 96 -4.05 -12.32 6.30
N LEU A 97 -3.25 -12.19 7.37
CA LEU A 97 -2.69 -13.34 8.09
C LEU A 97 -3.76 -14.18 8.79
N ALA A 98 -4.74 -13.55 9.44
CA ALA A 98 -5.85 -14.24 10.08
C ALA A 98 -6.72 -14.99 9.05
N HIS A 99 -7.05 -14.34 7.93
CA HIS A 99 -7.79 -14.94 6.84
C HIS A 99 -7.02 -16.13 6.24
N ARG A 100 -5.71 -15.98 6.00
CA ARG A 100 -4.85 -17.07 5.52
C ARG A 100 -4.85 -18.27 6.46
N ARG A 101 -4.78 -18.06 7.78
CA ARG A 101 -4.86 -19.14 8.78
C ARG A 101 -6.22 -19.84 8.75
N SER A 102 -7.31 -19.09 8.62
CA SER A 102 -8.65 -19.65 8.49
C SER A 102 -8.79 -20.54 7.25
N ILE A 103 -8.28 -20.08 6.10
CA ILE A 103 -8.34 -20.86 4.86
C ILE A 103 -7.47 -22.12 4.97
N LEU A 104 -6.28 -22.02 5.56
CA LEU A 104 -5.41 -23.19 5.75
C LEU A 104 -6.10 -24.27 6.60
N LYS A 105 -6.80 -23.87 7.67
CA LYS A 105 -7.60 -24.79 8.48
C LYS A 105 -8.72 -25.44 7.66
N TRP A 106 -9.40 -24.67 6.82
CA TRP A 106 -10.44 -25.19 5.94
C TRP A 106 -9.88 -26.18 4.92
N LEU A 107 -8.76 -25.85 4.24
CA LEU A 107 -8.10 -26.71 3.26
C LEU A 107 -7.61 -28.03 3.88
N GLY A 108 -7.10 -27.99 5.12
CA GLY A 108 -6.64 -29.18 5.84
C GLY A 108 -7.76 -30.11 6.31
N GLY A 109 -9.01 -29.65 6.33
CA GLY A 109 -10.20 -30.44 6.66
C GLY A 109 -11.13 -30.69 5.47
N TYR A 110 -10.70 -30.36 4.25
CA TYR A 110 -11.53 -30.53 3.06
C TYR A 110 -11.42 -31.96 2.52
N GLU A 111 -12.54 -32.69 2.56
CA GLU A 111 -12.63 -34.10 2.15
C GLU A 111 -13.03 -34.29 0.67
N GLY A 112 -13.31 -33.20 -0.05
CA GLY A 112 -13.72 -33.23 -1.46
C GLY A 112 -12.55 -33.28 -2.45
N PRO A 113 -12.82 -33.36 -3.75
CA PRO A 113 -11.76 -33.43 -4.76
C PRO A 113 -11.12 -32.04 -4.96
N THR A 114 -9.81 -32.02 -5.16
CA THR A 114 -8.99 -30.79 -5.23
C THR A 114 -9.17 -30.02 -6.54
N ASP A 115 -9.78 -30.63 -7.54
CA ASP A 115 -10.14 -29.99 -8.81
C ASP A 115 -11.43 -29.17 -8.71
N ALA A 116 -12.21 -29.35 -7.64
CA ALA A 116 -13.45 -28.65 -7.39
C ALA A 116 -13.25 -27.12 -7.38
N PRO A 117 -14.19 -26.34 -7.95
CA PRO A 117 -14.10 -24.89 -7.97
C PRO A 117 -13.89 -24.26 -6.59
N VAL A 118 -14.58 -24.77 -5.56
CA VAL A 118 -14.45 -24.27 -4.18
C VAL A 118 -13.04 -24.44 -3.64
N PHE A 119 -12.40 -25.60 -3.87
CA PHE A 119 -11.03 -25.85 -3.43
C PHE A 119 -10.03 -24.94 -4.14
N LYS A 120 -10.20 -24.75 -5.46
CA LYS A 120 -9.35 -23.87 -6.27
C LYS A 120 -9.46 -22.42 -5.83
N VAL A 121 -10.68 -21.94 -5.55
CA VAL A 121 -10.93 -20.58 -5.05
C VAL A 121 -10.28 -20.39 -3.68
N GLN A 122 -10.48 -21.32 -2.74
CA GLN A 122 -9.88 -21.25 -1.41
C GLN A 122 -8.34 -21.29 -1.48
N SER A 123 -7.77 -22.18 -2.30
CA SER A 123 -6.32 -22.25 -2.52
C SER A 123 -5.75 -20.95 -3.12
N TRP A 124 -6.45 -20.33 -4.07
CA TRP A 124 -6.08 -19.04 -4.62
C TRP A 124 -6.16 -17.92 -3.56
N GLN A 125 -7.22 -17.88 -2.77
CA GLN A 125 -7.39 -16.91 -1.68
C GLN A 125 -6.28 -17.05 -0.63
N TYR A 126 -5.91 -18.28 -0.26
CA TYR A 126 -4.80 -18.57 0.65
C TYR A 126 -3.47 -18.00 0.12
N LYS A 127 -3.15 -18.28 -1.15
CA LYS A 127 -1.92 -17.78 -1.80
C LYS A 127 -1.94 -16.25 -1.89
N SER A 128 -3.04 -15.66 -2.33
CA SER A 128 -3.19 -14.22 -2.50
C SER A 128 -3.10 -13.47 -1.17
N ALA A 129 -3.74 -13.97 -0.11
CA ALA A 129 -3.63 -13.40 1.24
C ALA A 129 -2.19 -13.45 1.76
N GLY A 130 -1.47 -14.53 1.49
CA GLY A 130 -0.05 -14.66 1.83
C GLY A 130 0.83 -13.60 1.14
N GLN A 131 0.67 -13.45 -0.17
CA GLN A 131 1.42 -12.47 -0.96
C GLN A 131 1.14 -11.03 -0.51
N ARG A 132 -0.13 -10.70 -0.23
CA ARG A 132 -0.49 -9.36 0.29
C ARG A 132 0.10 -9.11 1.68
N ALA A 133 0.04 -10.08 2.59
CA ALA A 133 0.60 -9.93 3.92
C ALA A 133 2.12 -9.70 3.86
N GLU A 134 2.83 -10.40 2.97
CA GLU A 134 4.27 -10.21 2.78
C GLU A 134 4.61 -8.81 2.23
N ALA A 135 3.87 -8.33 1.23
CA ALA A 135 4.00 -6.97 0.72
C ALA A 135 3.75 -5.92 1.82
N LEU A 136 2.69 -6.10 2.62
CA LEU A 136 2.38 -5.21 3.74
C LEU A 136 3.46 -5.26 4.82
N ALA A 137 4.06 -6.43 5.09
CA ALA A 137 5.16 -6.55 6.04
C ALA A 137 6.39 -5.73 5.61
N GLN A 138 6.72 -5.73 4.31
CA GLN A 138 7.82 -4.91 3.76
C GLN A 138 7.52 -3.40 3.93
N VAL A 139 6.30 -2.97 3.58
CA VAL A 139 5.87 -1.58 3.75
C VAL A 139 5.86 -1.18 5.24
N LYS A 140 5.36 -2.05 6.12
CA LYS A 140 5.35 -1.86 7.58
C LYS A 140 6.77 -1.66 8.10
N ALA A 141 7.72 -2.49 7.69
CA ALA A 141 9.11 -2.38 8.12
C ALA A 141 9.72 -1.02 7.73
N ALA A 142 9.48 -0.58 6.48
CA ALA A 142 9.97 0.71 6.01
C ALA A 142 9.34 1.90 6.76
N LEU A 143 8.03 1.88 7.00
CA LEU A 143 7.34 2.92 7.78
C LEU A 143 7.72 2.90 9.26
N THR A 144 8.08 1.74 9.81
CA THR A 144 8.62 1.61 11.17
C THR A 144 10.00 2.27 11.27
N ALA A 145 10.85 2.16 10.23
CA ALA A 145 12.10 2.89 10.19
C ALA A 145 11.90 4.42 10.17
N VAL A 146 10.86 4.93 9.51
CA VAL A 146 10.49 6.36 9.57
C VAL A 146 10.10 6.77 10.98
N ARG A 147 9.28 5.96 11.67
CA ARG A 147 8.93 6.19 13.08
C ARG A 147 10.18 6.30 13.94
N ASP A 148 11.07 5.32 13.84
CA ASP A 148 12.24 5.20 14.71
C ASP A 148 13.25 6.34 14.43
N ALA A 149 13.44 6.71 13.16
CA ALA A 149 14.22 7.88 12.78
C ALA A 149 13.60 9.20 13.27
N SER A 150 12.27 9.36 13.21
CA SER A 150 11.57 10.55 13.70
C SER A 150 11.72 10.76 15.21
N ARG A 151 11.71 9.66 15.98
CA ARG A 151 11.93 9.68 17.43
C ARG A 151 13.36 10.04 17.79
N THR A 152 14.31 9.53 17.01
CA THR A 152 15.74 9.81 17.20
C THR A 152 16.07 11.26 16.87
N ALA A 153 15.41 11.85 15.87
CA ALA A 153 15.58 13.26 15.49
C ALA A 153 14.93 14.26 16.46
N ALA A 154 14.02 13.79 17.33
CA ALA A 154 13.34 14.61 18.34
C ALA A 154 13.98 14.53 19.74
N ALA A 155 14.98 13.66 19.90
CA ALA A 155 15.75 13.47 21.13
C ALA A 155 17.04 14.30 21.08
#